data_AF-A0A368YC19-F1
#
_entry.id   AF-A0A368YC19-F1
#
_cell.length_a   1.000
_cell.length_b   1.000
_cell.length_c   1.000
_cell.angle_alpha   90.00
_cell.angle_beta   90.00
_cell.angle_gamma   90.00
#
_symmetry.space_group_name_H-M   'P 1'
#
loop_
_entity.id
_entity.type
_entity.pdbx_description
1 polymer ?
#
loop_
_entity_poly.entity_id
_entity_poly.type
_entity_poly.pdbx_seq_one_letter_code
_entity_poly.pdbx_strand_id
1 'polypeptide(L)'
;MSHPKRLVNPALAAITLVLAGALPACSGETVDPDLQGVASVIDGDTIEIHGTRIRLNGIDAPESGQRCQNARGTAWRCGQQAALALSDRIGRRQVNCQQTDTDRYGRVVADCFAGGENLNRWMVREGWAVAYRQYSTAYIAAEDDARTGQRGIWQGRFDMPWDWRAERRSGQNVAPTMQRLYEFAGQNWSCGPRRTCSQIGSCDEARWYLQNCPWGGKLDRDNDGIPCESIC
;
A
#
# COMPACT_ATOMS: atom_id res chain seq x y z
N MET A 1 91.50 28.76 58.95
CA MET A 1 90.55 27.68 59.31
C MET A 1 89.25 27.88 58.51
N SER A 2 88.52 26.79 58.21
CA SER A 2 87.27 26.69 57.39
C SER A 2 87.46 26.85 55.87
N HIS A 3 87.64 25.79 55.06
CA HIS A 3 86.78 24.66 54.62
C HIS A 3 85.49 25.04 53.86
N PRO A 4 85.33 24.63 52.59
CA PRO A 4 84.15 24.88 51.76
C PRO A 4 83.10 23.79 51.96
N LYS A 5 81.81 24.12 51.74
CA LYS A 5 80.75 23.11 51.58
C LYS A 5 80.01 23.33 50.25
N ARG A 6 79.85 22.20 49.57
CA ARG A 6 79.36 21.97 48.21
C ARG A 6 78.07 21.12 48.32
N LEU A 7 77.15 21.31 47.37
CA LEU A 7 75.97 20.47 47.05
C LEU A 7 74.86 20.43 48.14
N VAL A 8 73.56 20.41 47.83
CA VAL A 8 72.83 19.57 46.86
C VAL A 8 71.49 20.25 46.52
N ASN A 9 71.06 20.22 45.25
CA ASN A 9 69.68 20.53 44.84
C ASN A 9 68.92 19.20 44.70
N PRO A 10 67.73 19.01 45.30
CA PRO A 10 66.94 17.81 45.05
C PRO A 10 66.19 17.97 43.73
N ALA A 11 66.42 17.03 42.81
CA ALA A 11 65.61 16.88 41.61
C ALA A 11 64.18 16.47 42.01
N LEU A 12 63.20 17.34 41.76
CA LEU A 12 61.79 16.97 41.71
C LEU A 12 61.52 16.27 40.38
N ALA A 13 61.42 14.94 40.42
CA ALA A 13 60.91 14.15 39.31
C ALA A 13 59.40 14.39 39.17
N ALA A 14 59.00 15.18 38.16
CA ALA A 14 57.61 15.32 37.78
C ALA A 14 57.17 14.06 37.02
N ILE A 15 56.46 13.16 37.70
CA ILE A 15 55.77 12.03 37.06
C ILE A 15 54.61 12.60 36.25
N THR A 16 54.78 12.67 34.94
CA THR A 16 53.71 13.07 34.01
C THR A 16 52.83 11.84 33.78
N LEU A 17 51.70 11.78 34.48
CA LEU A 17 50.66 10.78 34.24
C LEU A 17 49.98 11.12 32.91
N VAL A 18 50.40 10.47 31.82
CA VAL A 18 49.71 10.55 30.53
C VAL A 18 48.40 9.79 30.66
N LEU A 19 47.32 10.51 30.97
CA LEU A 19 45.96 10.00 30.81
C LEU A 19 45.73 9.79 29.31
N ALA A 20 45.89 8.55 28.84
CA ALA A 20 45.43 8.13 27.53
C ALA A 20 43.89 8.20 27.53
N GLY A 21 43.34 9.38 27.26
CA GLY A 21 41.91 9.56 27.04
C GLY A 21 41.50 8.74 25.82
N ALA A 22 40.80 7.64 26.04
CA ALA A 22 40.12 6.91 24.99
C ALA A 22 39.09 7.87 24.37
N LEU A 23 39.41 8.40 23.20
CA LEU A 23 38.45 9.19 22.42
C LEU A 23 37.27 8.27 22.09
N PRO A 24 36.01 8.71 22.32
CA PRO A 24 34.85 7.98 21.85
C PRO A 24 34.97 7.85 20.32
N ALA A 25 35.08 6.62 19.83
CA ALA A 25 34.96 6.37 18.41
C ALA A 25 33.55 6.78 18.00
N CYS A 26 33.43 7.88 17.25
CA CYS A 26 32.20 8.21 16.56
C CYS A 26 31.95 7.09 15.54
N SER A 27 31.08 6.15 15.89
CA SER A 27 30.50 5.22 14.92
C SER A 27 29.68 6.06 13.95
N GLY A 28 30.28 6.43 12.82
CA GLY A 28 29.53 6.99 11.71
C GLY A 28 28.56 5.92 11.22
N GLU A 29 27.27 6.25 11.22
CA GLU A 29 26.25 5.38 10.63
C GLU A 29 26.60 5.19 9.16
N THR A 30 27.03 3.98 8.79
CA THR A 30 27.39 3.66 7.41
C THR A 30 26.11 3.65 6.60
N VAL A 31 25.81 4.78 5.96
CA VAL A 31 24.67 4.86 5.06
C VAL A 31 24.98 3.99 3.85
N ASP A 32 24.12 3.01 3.61
CA ASP A 32 24.25 2.09 2.49
C ASP A 32 24.30 2.91 1.17
N PRO A 33 25.40 2.82 0.38
CA PRO A 33 25.52 3.55 -0.87
C PRO A 33 24.44 3.15 -1.89
N ASP A 34 23.82 1.98 -1.75
CA ASP A 34 22.74 1.52 -2.64
C ASP A 34 21.37 2.12 -2.28
N LEU A 35 21.29 2.87 -1.18
CA LEU A 35 20.09 3.61 -0.75
C LEU A 35 20.18 5.12 -0.98
N GLN A 36 21.21 5.56 -1.72
CA GLN A 36 21.42 6.96 -2.04
C GLN A 36 21.85 7.15 -3.50
N GLY A 37 21.22 8.10 -4.19
CA GLY A 37 21.63 8.44 -5.55
C GLY A 37 20.50 8.95 -6.42
N VAL A 38 20.69 8.84 -7.74
CA VAL A 38 19.64 9.13 -8.71
C VAL A 38 18.63 7.98 -8.66
N ALA A 39 17.38 8.30 -8.38
CA ALA A 39 16.30 7.32 -8.33
C ALA A 39 15.56 7.24 -9.66
N SER A 40 15.28 6.02 -10.10
CA SER A 40 14.26 5.74 -11.13
C SER A 40 12.93 5.44 -10.45
N VAL A 41 11.84 6.00 -10.93
CA VAL A 41 10.50 5.72 -10.39
C VAL A 41 9.90 4.53 -11.15
N ILE A 42 9.53 3.48 -10.40
CA ILE A 42 8.90 2.28 -10.96
C ILE A 42 7.38 2.43 -10.99
N ASP A 43 6.81 2.87 -9.86
CA ASP A 43 5.39 3.18 -9.68
C ASP A 43 5.19 4.22 -8.58
N GLY A 44 3.95 4.44 -8.13
CA GLY A 44 3.63 5.48 -7.15
C GLY A 44 4.17 5.23 -5.74
N ASP A 45 4.67 4.05 -5.40
CA ASP A 45 5.25 3.79 -4.07
C ASP A 45 6.57 3.00 -4.10
N THR A 46 7.14 2.80 -5.30
CA THR A 46 8.38 2.07 -5.50
C THR A 46 9.36 2.86 -6.37
N ILE A 47 10.57 3.02 -5.86
CA ILE A 47 11.71 3.59 -6.58
C ILE A 47 12.86 2.59 -6.67
N GLU A 48 13.82 2.85 -7.56
CA GLU A 48 15.02 2.05 -7.73
C GLU A 48 16.26 2.94 -7.72
N ILE A 49 17.25 2.58 -6.90
CA ILE A 49 18.56 3.26 -6.81
C ILE A 49 19.63 2.19 -7.02
N HIS A 50 20.49 2.37 -8.02
CA HIS A 50 21.59 1.46 -8.34
C HIS A 50 21.19 -0.04 -8.47
N GLY A 51 19.95 -0.32 -8.88
CA GLY A 51 19.40 -1.69 -9.01
C GLY A 51 18.69 -2.21 -7.76
N THR A 52 18.73 -1.47 -6.65
CA THR A 52 18.01 -1.80 -5.42
C THR A 52 16.60 -1.23 -5.47
N ARG A 53 15.60 -2.11 -5.40
CA ARG A 53 14.18 -1.72 -5.32
C ARG A 53 13.79 -1.36 -3.90
N ILE A 54 13.25 -0.16 -3.76
CA ILE A 54 12.89 0.45 -2.48
C ILE A 54 11.40 0.77 -2.51
N ARG A 55 10.64 0.15 -1.60
CA ARG A 55 9.25 0.50 -1.34
C ARG A 55 9.20 1.63 -0.31
N LEU A 56 8.42 2.65 -0.61
CA LEU A 56 8.16 3.76 0.31
C LEU A 56 7.38 3.24 1.52
N ASN A 57 7.99 3.35 2.69
CA ASN A 57 7.42 3.00 3.98
C ASN A 57 6.08 3.71 4.23
N GLY A 58 5.13 2.99 4.82
CA GLY A 58 3.90 3.56 5.40
C GLY A 58 2.85 4.09 4.42
N ILE A 59 3.05 3.92 3.11
CA ILE A 59 2.11 4.40 2.08
C ILE A 59 1.71 3.26 1.12
N ASP A 60 0.58 3.46 0.43
CA ASP A 60 0.14 2.61 -0.66
C ASP A 60 -0.35 3.50 -1.80
N ALA A 61 0.27 3.42 -2.97
CA ALA A 61 -0.14 4.21 -4.12
C ALA A 61 -1.08 3.41 -5.03
N PRO A 62 -1.95 4.07 -5.83
CA PRO A 62 -2.70 3.37 -6.86
C PRO A 62 -1.75 2.63 -7.80
N GLU A 63 -2.06 1.37 -8.09
CA GLU A 63 -1.24 0.51 -8.94
C GLU A 63 -1.11 1.12 -10.34
N SER A 64 0.01 0.92 -11.06
CA SER A 64 0.29 1.61 -12.34
C SER A 64 -0.84 1.48 -13.37
N GLY A 65 -1.57 0.35 -13.35
CA GLY A 65 -2.72 0.07 -14.21
C GLY A 65 -4.08 0.54 -13.68
N GLN A 66 -4.15 1.00 -12.43
CA GLN A 66 -5.38 1.43 -11.77
C GLN A 66 -5.93 2.71 -12.38
N ARG A 67 -7.25 2.74 -12.54
CA ARG A 67 -8.00 3.91 -13.00
C ARG A 67 -8.86 4.45 -11.87
N CYS A 68 -8.96 5.76 -11.80
CA CYS A 68 -9.80 6.48 -10.84
C CYS A 68 -10.77 7.37 -11.60
N GLN A 69 -11.78 7.90 -10.92
CA GLN A 69 -12.72 8.88 -11.47
C GLN A 69 -12.44 10.24 -10.85
N ASN A 70 -12.49 11.31 -11.65
CA ASN A 70 -12.41 12.67 -11.12
C ASN A 70 -13.79 13.14 -10.60
N ALA A 71 -13.90 14.39 -10.14
CA ALA A 71 -15.15 14.98 -9.64
C ALA A 71 -16.31 14.92 -10.64
N ARG A 72 -16.03 14.83 -11.95
CA ARG A 72 -17.01 14.73 -13.03
C ARG A 72 -17.35 13.28 -13.42
N GLY A 73 -16.80 12.29 -12.72
CA GLY A 73 -16.95 10.88 -13.05
C GLY A 73 -16.08 10.39 -14.22
N THR A 74 -15.21 11.23 -14.78
CA THR A 74 -14.35 10.84 -15.91
C THR A 74 -13.21 9.97 -15.42
N ALA A 75 -13.04 8.80 -16.05
CA ALA A 75 -11.99 7.85 -15.69
C ALA A 75 -10.60 8.28 -16.20
N TRP A 76 -9.61 8.30 -15.32
CA TRP A 76 -8.22 8.69 -15.61
C TRP A 76 -7.22 7.70 -14.99
N ARG A 77 -5.98 7.68 -15.49
CA ARG A 77 -4.92 6.71 -15.11
C ARG A 77 -4.21 7.15 -13.83
N CYS A 78 -4.87 7.06 -12.68
CA CYS A 78 -4.34 7.59 -11.43
C CYS A 78 -3.01 6.95 -10.99
N GLY A 79 -2.81 5.64 -11.18
CA GLY A 79 -1.53 5.03 -10.81
C GLY A 79 -0.35 5.53 -11.65
N GLN A 80 -0.56 5.70 -12.96
CA GLN A 80 0.44 6.32 -13.82
C GLN A 80 0.72 7.77 -13.40
N GLN A 81 -0.31 8.54 -13.09
CA GLN A 81 -0.14 9.93 -12.65
C GLN A 81 0.57 10.05 -11.30
N ALA A 82 0.33 9.12 -10.35
CA ALA A 82 1.05 9.08 -9.09
C ALA A 82 2.55 8.85 -9.30
N ALA A 83 2.93 7.91 -10.18
CA ALA A 83 4.33 7.66 -10.54
C ALA A 83 4.98 8.88 -11.21
N LEU A 84 4.26 9.54 -12.14
CA LEU A 84 4.75 10.76 -12.78
C LEU A 84 4.94 11.90 -11.77
N ALA A 85 3.98 12.09 -10.86
CA ALA A 85 4.08 13.10 -9.82
C ALA A 85 5.29 12.86 -8.91
N LEU A 86 5.57 11.61 -8.53
CA LEU A 86 6.77 11.27 -7.77
C LEU A 86 8.05 11.57 -8.56
N SER A 87 8.09 11.19 -9.83
CA SER A 87 9.23 11.45 -10.73
C SER A 87 9.49 12.95 -10.88
N ASP A 88 8.45 13.74 -11.14
CA ASP A 88 8.52 15.19 -11.27
C ASP A 88 8.96 15.83 -9.96
N ARG A 89 8.47 15.30 -8.82
CA ARG A 89 8.88 15.79 -7.52
C ARG A 89 10.36 15.56 -7.31
N ILE A 90 10.88 14.34 -7.50
CA ILE A 90 12.31 14.05 -7.35
C ILE A 90 13.13 14.93 -8.31
N GLY A 91 12.72 14.99 -9.58
CA GLY A 91 13.39 15.73 -10.62
C GLY A 91 14.83 15.25 -10.80
N ARG A 92 15.78 16.18 -10.76
CA ARG A 92 17.23 15.89 -10.87
C ARG A 92 17.94 15.73 -9.52
N ARG A 93 17.19 15.73 -8.41
CA ARG A 93 17.77 15.69 -7.07
C ARG A 93 18.21 14.26 -6.74
N GLN A 94 19.25 14.16 -5.90
CA GLN A 94 19.56 12.88 -5.26
C GLN A 94 18.49 12.54 -4.23
N VAL A 95 18.17 11.26 -4.16
CA VAL A 95 17.32 10.66 -3.13
C VAL A 95 18.21 9.98 -2.11
N ASN A 96 17.88 10.14 -0.83
CA ASN A 96 18.46 9.39 0.28
C ASN A 96 17.33 8.63 0.99
N CYS A 97 17.47 7.33 1.12
CA CYS A 97 16.50 6.46 1.76
C CYS A 97 17.05 5.88 3.06
N GLN A 98 16.25 6.01 4.12
CA GLN A 98 16.53 5.43 5.43
C GLN A 98 15.72 4.14 5.55
N GLN A 99 16.39 2.99 5.49
CA GLN A 99 15.73 1.69 5.60
C GLN A 99 15.06 1.54 6.97
N THR A 100 13.80 1.14 6.95
CA THR A 100 13.01 0.84 8.14
C THR A 100 12.73 -0.65 8.29
N ASP A 101 12.63 -1.37 7.18
CA ASP A 101 12.33 -2.81 7.17
C ASP A 101 12.79 -3.46 5.84
N THR A 102 12.60 -4.77 5.73
CA THR A 102 12.65 -5.52 4.48
C THR A 102 11.35 -6.31 4.33
N ASP A 103 10.66 -6.15 3.20
CA ASP A 103 9.39 -6.85 3.00
C ASP A 103 9.59 -8.35 2.71
N ARG A 104 8.49 -9.11 2.75
CA ARG A 104 8.51 -10.57 2.52
C ARG A 104 9.04 -11.00 1.14
N TYR A 105 9.18 -10.08 0.20
CA TYR A 105 9.69 -10.32 -1.14
C TYR A 105 11.17 -9.92 -1.27
N GLY A 106 11.80 -9.48 -0.17
CA GLY A 106 13.19 -9.04 -0.14
C GLY A 106 13.41 -7.61 -0.62
N ARG A 107 12.36 -6.79 -0.76
CA ARG A 107 12.51 -5.37 -1.09
C ARG A 107 12.83 -4.57 0.15
N VAL A 108 13.70 -3.58 0.01
CA VAL A 108 13.94 -2.58 1.05
C VAL A 108 12.66 -1.77 1.26
N VAL A 109 12.27 -1.57 2.52
CA VAL A 109 11.21 -0.63 2.90
C VAL A 109 11.87 0.55 3.60
N ALA A 110 11.62 1.78 3.12
CA ALA A 110 12.35 2.95 3.59
C ALA A 110 11.53 4.25 3.60
N ASP A 111 11.93 5.17 4.47
CA ASP A 111 11.56 6.57 4.36
C ASP A 111 12.57 7.29 3.45
N CYS A 112 12.10 7.82 2.33
CA CYS A 112 12.96 8.40 1.30
C CYS A 112 12.80 9.92 1.22
N PHE A 113 13.92 10.59 0.98
CA PHE A 113 14.02 12.05 1.02
C PHE A 113 14.69 12.59 -0.23
N ALA A 114 14.16 13.69 -0.78
CA ALA A 114 14.82 14.45 -1.84
C ALA A 114 14.94 15.91 -1.39
N GLY A 115 16.17 16.44 -1.37
CA GLY A 115 16.44 17.81 -0.91
C GLY A 115 15.87 18.11 0.50
N GLY A 116 15.89 17.12 1.41
CA GLY A 116 15.39 17.23 2.78
C GLY A 116 13.88 17.03 2.95
N GLU A 117 13.10 16.92 1.87
CA GLU A 117 11.67 16.64 1.96
C GLU A 117 11.41 15.12 1.96
N ASN A 118 10.59 14.66 2.91
CA ASN A 118 10.12 13.28 2.96
C ASN A 118 9.11 13.03 1.82
N LEU A 119 9.50 12.19 0.86
CA LEU A 119 8.72 11.85 -0.33
C LEU A 119 7.46 11.07 0.04
N ASN A 120 7.55 10.16 1.02
CA ASN A 120 6.43 9.34 1.47
C ASN A 120 5.27 10.22 1.97
N ARG A 121 5.58 11.18 2.85
CA ARG A 121 4.64 12.18 3.36
C ARG A 121 4.08 13.04 2.23
N TRP A 122 4.94 13.50 1.33
CA TRP A 122 4.53 14.34 0.21
C TRP A 122 3.52 13.63 -0.71
N MET A 123 3.78 12.36 -1.04
CA MET A 123 2.88 11.54 -1.85
C MET A 123 1.49 11.44 -1.25
N VAL A 124 1.40 11.19 0.07
CA VAL A 124 0.10 11.14 0.76
C VAL A 124 -0.54 12.52 0.84
N ARG A 125 0.22 13.55 1.21
CA ARG A 125 -0.28 14.92 1.38
C ARG A 125 -0.85 15.49 0.08
N GLU A 126 -0.27 15.18 -1.07
CA GLU A 126 -0.76 15.61 -2.38
C GLU A 126 -1.82 14.67 -2.98
N GLY A 127 -2.19 13.60 -2.28
CA GLY A 127 -3.23 12.67 -2.70
C GLY A 127 -2.79 11.72 -3.82
N TRP A 128 -1.51 11.44 -3.94
CA TRP A 128 -0.96 10.45 -4.88
C TRP A 128 -0.83 9.05 -4.26
N ALA A 129 -0.92 8.95 -2.93
CA ALA A 129 -0.97 7.71 -2.19
C ALA A 129 -1.93 7.83 -0.99
N VAL A 130 -2.33 6.69 -0.44
CA VAL A 130 -3.10 6.60 0.81
C VAL A 130 -2.17 6.20 1.96
N ALA A 131 -2.56 6.55 3.20
CA ALA A 131 -1.80 6.13 4.36
C ALA A 131 -2.03 4.63 4.61
N TYR A 132 -0.96 3.83 4.66
CA TYR A 132 -1.10 2.39 4.85
C TYR A 132 -1.12 2.05 6.34
N ARG A 133 -2.28 2.27 6.97
CA ARG A 133 -2.50 2.20 8.43
C ARG A 133 -2.13 0.87 9.07
N GLN A 134 -2.11 -0.22 8.29
CA GLN A 134 -1.66 -1.53 8.75
C GLN A 134 -0.16 -1.56 9.12
N TYR A 135 0.65 -0.69 8.50
CA TYR A 135 2.10 -0.66 8.65
C TYR A 135 2.60 0.60 9.35
N SER A 136 1.92 1.74 9.19
CA SER A 136 2.32 2.99 9.83
C SER A 136 1.15 3.96 10.03
N THR A 137 1.21 4.72 11.12
CA THR A 137 0.27 5.83 11.40
C THR A 137 0.87 7.21 11.05
N ALA A 138 2.13 7.26 10.60
CA ALA A 138 2.90 8.50 10.42
C ALA A 138 2.28 9.49 9.39
N TYR A 139 1.44 8.99 8.50
CA TYR A 139 0.89 9.74 7.36
C TYR A 139 -0.62 9.96 7.41
N ILE A 140 -1.30 9.59 8.51
CA ILE A 140 -2.76 9.76 8.64
C ILE A 140 -3.16 11.25 8.51
N ALA A 141 -2.47 12.14 9.22
CA ALA A 141 -2.77 13.57 9.13
C ALA A 141 -2.57 14.13 7.71
N ALA A 142 -1.54 13.67 7.00
CA ALA A 142 -1.30 14.06 5.61
C ALA A 142 -2.42 13.56 4.67
N GLU A 143 -2.96 12.36 4.93
CA GLU A 143 -4.10 11.81 4.19
C GLU A 143 -5.37 12.62 4.45
N ASP A 144 -5.63 12.98 5.71
CA ASP A 144 -6.79 13.79 6.11
C ASP A 144 -6.73 15.18 5.44
N ASP A 145 -5.53 15.79 5.37
CA ASP A 145 -5.31 17.05 4.64
C ASP A 145 -5.60 16.89 3.14
N ALA A 146 -5.17 15.78 2.54
CA ALA A 146 -5.37 15.50 1.11
C ALA A 146 -6.85 15.28 0.78
N ARG A 147 -7.56 14.55 1.65
CA ARG A 147 -8.99 14.31 1.55
C ARG A 147 -9.79 15.60 1.68
N THR A 148 -9.50 16.40 2.71
CA THR A 148 -10.17 17.68 2.95
C THR A 148 -9.92 18.67 1.81
N GLY A 149 -8.70 18.68 1.27
CA GLY A 149 -8.32 19.50 0.13
C GLY A 149 -8.70 18.92 -1.24
N GLN A 150 -9.36 17.76 -1.29
CA GLN A 150 -9.74 17.07 -2.54
C GLN A 150 -8.59 16.92 -3.54
N ARG A 151 -7.38 16.62 -3.05
CA ARG A 151 -6.16 16.53 -3.88
C ARG A 151 -5.96 15.14 -4.49
N GLY A 152 -5.37 15.10 -5.69
CA GLY A 152 -5.01 13.85 -6.37
C GLY A 152 -6.19 12.90 -6.53
N ILE A 153 -6.08 11.67 -6.01
CA ILE A 153 -7.14 10.67 -6.06
C ILE A 153 -8.39 11.05 -5.25
N TRP A 154 -8.24 11.90 -4.23
CA TRP A 154 -9.35 12.38 -3.39
C TRP A 154 -10.27 13.38 -4.08
N GLN A 155 -9.96 13.81 -5.30
CA GLN A 155 -10.82 14.69 -6.10
C GLN A 155 -12.10 13.99 -6.61
N GLY A 156 -12.19 12.67 -6.49
CA GLY A 156 -13.32 11.89 -6.98
C GLY A 156 -13.37 10.49 -6.39
N ARG A 157 -13.86 9.52 -7.16
CA ARG A 157 -14.04 8.14 -6.70
C ARG A 157 -12.87 7.26 -7.13
N PHE A 158 -12.43 6.38 -6.23
CA PHE A 158 -11.40 5.40 -6.51
C PHE A 158 -11.56 4.21 -5.55
N ASP A 159 -11.07 3.05 -5.97
CA ASP A 159 -10.92 1.89 -5.10
C ASP A 159 -9.61 2.01 -4.32
N MET A 160 -9.56 1.59 -3.05
CA MET A 160 -8.29 1.61 -2.33
C MET A 160 -7.29 0.66 -3.02
N PRO A 161 -5.99 0.98 -3.08
CA PRO A 161 -5.06 0.19 -3.90
C PRO A 161 -4.96 -1.28 -3.47
N TRP A 162 -5.09 -1.58 -2.18
CA TRP A 162 -5.15 -2.96 -1.68
C TRP A 162 -6.41 -3.72 -2.12
N ASP A 163 -7.56 -3.04 -2.23
CA ASP A 163 -8.82 -3.64 -2.69
C ASP A 163 -8.70 -3.95 -4.19
N TRP A 164 -8.20 -2.99 -4.98
CA TRP A 164 -7.92 -3.19 -6.41
C TRP A 164 -6.97 -4.36 -6.67
N ARG A 165 -5.93 -4.52 -5.84
CA ARG A 165 -5.03 -5.69 -5.88
C ARG A 165 -5.73 -6.98 -5.50
N ALA A 166 -6.62 -6.96 -4.50
CA ALA A 166 -7.33 -8.15 -4.04
C ALA A 166 -8.28 -8.68 -5.13
N GLU A 167 -9.04 -7.79 -5.77
CA GLU A 167 -9.96 -8.13 -6.87
C GLU A 167 -9.22 -8.72 -8.08
N ARG A 168 -8.02 -8.25 -8.38
CA ARG A 168 -7.23 -8.80 -9.49
C ARG A 168 -6.53 -10.11 -9.16
N ARG A 169 -6.20 -10.34 -7.89
CA ARG A 169 -5.71 -11.65 -7.42
C ARG A 169 -6.81 -12.70 -7.48
N SER A 170 -8.04 -12.36 -7.12
CA SER A 170 -9.19 -13.24 -7.37
C SER A 170 -9.52 -13.36 -8.87
N GLY A 171 -9.18 -12.34 -9.66
CA GLY A 171 -9.30 -12.30 -11.13
C GLY A 171 -8.25 -13.06 -11.94
N GLN A 172 -7.37 -13.87 -11.33
CA GLN A 172 -6.58 -14.92 -12.00
C GLN A 172 -6.81 -16.30 -11.39
N ASN A 173 -8.06 -16.59 -11.02
CA ASN A 173 -8.64 -17.94 -11.09
C ASN A 173 -10.08 -17.86 -11.58
N VAL A 174 -10.31 -17.01 -12.58
CA VAL A 174 -11.46 -17.11 -13.45
C VAL A 174 -10.94 -16.71 -14.83
N ALA A 175 -10.81 -17.70 -15.72
CA ALA A 175 -11.23 -17.46 -17.11
C ALA A 175 -12.62 -16.78 -17.07
N PRO A 176 -13.20 -16.24 -18.15
CA PRO A 176 -14.63 -15.94 -18.11
C PRO A 176 -15.39 -17.30 -18.03
N THR A 177 -15.35 -17.95 -16.86
CA THR A 177 -15.73 -19.33 -16.63
C THR A 177 -17.23 -19.33 -16.41
N MET A 178 -18.01 -19.06 -17.45
CA MET A 178 -19.45 -19.31 -17.49
C MET A 178 -20.33 -18.59 -16.45
N GLN A 179 -19.80 -18.10 -15.33
CA GLN A 179 -20.55 -17.71 -14.14
C GLN A 179 -21.06 -16.28 -14.25
N ARG A 180 -20.26 -15.37 -14.83
CA ARG A 180 -20.76 -14.05 -15.29
C ARG A 180 -21.69 -14.14 -16.49
N LEU A 181 -21.57 -15.19 -17.32
CA LEU A 181 -22.54 -15.47 -18.38
C LEU A 181 -23.85 -16.01 -17.78
N TYR A 182 -23.79 -16.80 -16.71
CA TYR A 182 -24.97 -17.27 -15.96
C TYR A 182 -25.60 -16.18 -15.07
N GLU A 183 -24.85 -15.24 -14.51
CA GLU A 183 -25.40 -14.07 -13.80
C GLU A 183 -26.09 -13.09 -14.75
N PHE A 184 -25.62 -12.95 -15.99
CA PHE A 184 -26.36 -12.22 -17.04
C PHE A 184 -27.48 -13.06 -17.68
N ALA A 185 -27.41 -14.40 -17.61
CA ALA A 185 -28.43 -15.31 -18.15
C ALA A 185 -29.53 -15.69 -17.14
N GLY A 186 -29.37 -15.38 -15.86
CA GLY A 186 -30.47 -15.26 -14.91
C GLY A 186 -31.01 -13.83 -14.95
N GLN A 187 -32.22 -13.52 -15.40
CA GLN A 187 -33.39 -14.40 -15.48
C GLN A 187 -34.38 -13.86 -16.53
N ASN A 188 -34.51 -14.59 -17.63
CA ASN A 188 -35.74 -14.62 -18.41
C ASN A 188 -36.59 -15.81 -17.90
N TRP A 189 -36.78 -15.89 -16.59
CA TRP A 189 -37.71 -16.87 -16.02
C TRP A 189 -39.12 -16.47 -16.44
N SER A 190 -39.90 -17.45 -16.86
CA SER A 190 -41.24 -17.23 -17.33
C SER A 190 -42.13 -18.34 -16.82
N CYS A 191 -43.41 -18.04 -16.64
CA CYS A 191 -44.36 -19.00 -16.11
C CYS A 191 -44.72 -20.13 -17.09
N GLY A 192 -44.08 -20.19 -18.26
CA GLY A 192 -44.32 -21.20 -19.28
C GLY A 192 -43.01 -21.76 -19.83
N PRO A 193 -42.83 -23.09 -19.93
CA PRO A 193 -43.74 -24.13 -19.47
C PRO A 193 -43.72 -24.29 -17.93
N ARG A 194 -44.81 -24.83 -17.37
CA ARG A 194 -44.90 -25.14 -15.94
C ARG A 194 -43.81 -26.12 -15.52
N ARG A 195 -43.11 -25.83 -14.43
CA ARG A 195 -42.04 -26.67 -13.85
C ARG A 195 -42.48 -27.34 -12.55
N THR A 196 -41.86 -28.47 -12.23
CA THR A 196 -41.94 -29.15 -10.92
C THR A 196 -40.61 -29.04 -10.17
N CYS A 197 -40.57 -29.29 -8.86
CA CYS A 197 -39.34 -29.17 -8.06
C CYS A 197 -38.16 -30.02 -8.58
N SER A 198 -38.42 -31.17 -9.20
CA SER A 198 -37.40 -32.00 -9.85
C SER A 198 -36.77 -31.38 -11.11
N GLN A 199 -37.40 -30.33 -11.67
CA GLN A 199 -36.97 -29.65 -12.89
C GLN A 199 -36.37 -28.26 -12.60
N ILE A 200 -36.33 -27.84 -11.35
CA ILE A 200 -35.84 -26.52 -10.92
C ILE A 200 -34.43 -26.67 -10.39
N GLY A 201 -33.51 -25.81 -10.85
CA GLY A 201 -32.08 -25.96 -10.61
C GLY A 201 -31.56 -25.28 -9.35
N SER A 202 -32.34 -24.36 -8.76
CA SER A 202 -31.91 -23.60 -7.60
C SER A 202 -33.08 -23.09 -6.76
N CYS A 203 -32.80 -22.80 -5.49
CA CYS A 203 -33.80 -22.20 -4.61
C CYS A 203 -34.30 -20.84 -5.12
N ASP A 204 -33.41 -20.01 -5.66
CA ASP A 204 -33.80 -18.67 -6.14
C ASP A 204 -34.76 -18.75 -7.33
N GLU A 205 -34.61 -19.76 -8.20
CA GLU A 205 -35.57 -20.06 -9.27
C GLU A 205 -36.93 -20.52 -8.71
N ALA A 206 -36.92 -21.40 -7.71
CA ALA A 206 -38.14 -21.87 -7.05
C ALA A 206 -38.89 -20.72 -6.35
N ARG A 207 -38.16 -19.85 -5.64
CA ARG A 207 -38.71 -18.64 -4.98
C ARG A 207 -39.32 -17.68 -5.97
N TRP A 208 -38.69 -17.49 -7.12
CA TRP A 208 -39.25 -16.61 -8.15
C TRP A 208 -40.54 -17.18 -8.76
N TYR A 209 -40.62 -18.48 -9.06
CA TYR A 209 -41.87 -19.08 -9.55
C TYR A 209 -42.99 -19.01 -8.50
N LEU A 210 -42.67 -19.21 -7.22
CA LEU A 210 -43.63 -19.06 -6.12
C LEU A 210 -44.25 -17.66 -6.09
N GLN A 211 -43.42 -16.62 -6.31
CA GLN A 211 -43.85 -15.21 -6.23
C GLN A 211 -44.49 -14.69 -7.52
N ASN A 212 -44.06 -15.17 -8.69
CA ASN A 212 -44.38 -14.54 -9.98
C ASN A 212 -45.31 -15.37 -10.88
N CYS A 213 -45.60 -16.64 -10.55
CA CYS A 213 -46.38 -17.53 -11.41
C CYS A 213 -47.67 -18.07 -10.78
N PRO A 214 -48.78 -18.16 -11.54
CA PRO A 214 -50.07 -18.65 -11.02
C PRO A 214 -50.03 -20.09 -10.46
N TRP A 215 -49.09 -20.90 -10.93
CA TRP A 215 -48.88 -22.28 -10.46
C TRP A 215 -47.81 -22.41 -9.39
N GLY A 216 -47.14 -21.32 -9.00
CA GLY A 216 -46.01 -21.30 -8.08
C GLY A 216 -46.34 -21.87 -6.70
N GLY A 217 -47.54 -21.63 -6.18
CA GLY A 217 -48.00 -22.20 -4.90
C GLY A 217 -48.17 -23.72 -4.90
N LYS A 218 -47.88 -24.42 -6.01
CA LYS A 218 -47.79 -25.89 -6.05
C LYS A 218 -46.37 -26.40 -5.82
N LEU A 219 -45.39 -25.51 -5.75
CA LEU A 219 -44.00 -25.81 -5.41
C LEU A 219 -43.76 -25.78 -3.88
N ASP A 220 -44.59 -25.05 -3.16
CA ASP A 220 -44.64 -24.98 -1.71
C ASP A 220 -45.77 -25.90 -1.22
N ARG A 221 -45.40 -27.05 -0.64
CA ARG A 221 -46.35 -28.15 -0.37
C ARG A 221 -47.09 -27.95 0.94
N ASP A 222 -46.41 -27.46 1.95
CA ASP A 222 -46.88 -27.22 3.31
C ASP A 222 -47.26 -25.76 3.55
N ASN A 223 -47.05 -24.89 2.56
CA ASN A 223 -47.53 -23.52 2.48
C ASN A 223 -46.90 -22.62 3.54
N ASP A 224 -45.60 -22.82 3.79
CA ASP A 224 -44.77 -22.09 4.74
C ASP A 224 -43.99 -20.93 4.08
N GLY A 225 -44.09 -20.80 2.76
CA GLY A 225 -43.38 -19.82 1.95
C GLY A 225 -42.06 -20.30 1.37
N ILE A 226 -41.68 -21.57 1.58
CA ILE A 226 -40.45 -22.19 1.10
C ILE A 226 -40.79 -23.19 -0.02
N PRO A 227 -40.58 -22.82 -1.30
CA PRO A 227 -40.87 -23.73 -2.40
C PRO A 227 -39.76 -24.77 -2.56
N CYS A 228 -40.11 -26.01 -2.84
CA CYS A 228 -39.15 -27.08 -3.14
C CYS A 228 -38.06 -27.26 -2.07
N GLU A 229 -38.45 -27.56 -0.83
CA GLU A 229 -37.56 -27.70 0.35
C GLU A 229 -36.28 -28.52 0.11
N SER A 230 -36.31 -29.52 -0.76
CA SER A 230 -35.13 -30.32 -1.13
C SER A 230 -33.99 -29.50 -1.75
N ILE A 231 -34.27 -28.29 -2.24
CA ILE A 231 -33.30 -27.40 -2.88
C ILE A 231 -33.20 -26.01 -2.22
N CYS A 232 -33.86 -25.73 -1.08
CA CYS A 232 -34.06 -24.35 -0.56
C CYS A 232 -33.50 -23.93 0.82
#